data_AF-A0A927G4N6-F1
#
_entry.id   AF-A0A927G4N6-F1
#
_cell.length_a   1.000
_cell.length_b   1.000
_cell.length_c   1.000
_cell.angle_alpha   90.00
_cell.angle_beta   90.00
_cell.angle_gamma   90.00
#
_symmetry.space_group_name_H-M   'P 1'
#
loop_
_entity.id
_entity.type
_entity.pdbx_description
1 polymer ?
#
loop_
_entity_poly.entity_id
_entity_poly.type
_entity_poly.pdbx_seq_one_letter_code
_entity_poly.pdbx_strand_id
1 'polypeptide(L)'
;MVSYSTLFHPIALTLLVVPISIGMGLLINWKTNKILVGVLVQLAINMLFDLWFWGYFYEEGMYSEQIFTFDTLFMYVCFSGLTWILSVGLRKKRVKKME
;
A
#
# COMPACT_ATOMS: atom_id res chain seq x y z
N MET A 1 -3.73 -3.65 29.16
CA MET A 1 -3.96 -2.36 28.47
C MET A 1 -2.60 -1.72 28.25
N VAL A 2 -2.00 -1.93 27.07
CA VAL A 2 -0.71 -1.31 26.73
C VAL A 2 -0.99 0.16 26.46
N SER A 3 -0.36 1.03 27.25
CA SER A 3 -0.40 2.48 27.05
C SER A 3 -0.10 2.80 25.59
N TYR A 4 -0.98 3.56 24.94
CA TYR A 4 -0.88 3.99 23.54
C TYR A 4 0.45 4.73 23.31
N SER A 5 1.50 3.96 23.03
CA SER A 5 2.80 4.49 22.66
C SER A 5 2.63 5.16 21.30
N THR A 6 3.13 6.38 21.14
CA THR A 6 3.06 7.17 19.90
C THR A 6 3.62 6.44 18.67
N LEU A 7 4.40 5.39 18.88
CA LEU A 7 4.87 4.44 17.86
C LEU A 7 3.76 3.58 17.23
N PHE A 8 2.67 3.30 17.95
CA PHE A 8 1.51 2.55 17.45
C PHE A 8 0.37 3.47 17.02
N HIS A 9 0.68 4.72 16.68
CA HIS A 9 -0.32 5.61 16.10
C HIS A 9 -0.60 5.16 14.65
N PRO A 10 -1.87 5.03 14.22
CA PRO A 10 -2.22 4.53 12.88
C PRO A 10 -1.48 5.26 11.76
N ILE A 11 -1.40 6.59 11.86
CA ILE A 11 -0.70 7.46 10.89
C ILE A 11 0.79 7.13 10.78
N ALA A 12 1.47 6.85 11.89
CA ALA A 12 2.90 6.55 11.89
C ALA A 12 3.19 5.24 11.16
N LEU A 13 2.31 4.24 11.30
CA LEU A 13 2.43 2.97 10.60
C LEU A 13 2.04 3.08 9.12
N THR A 14 1.02 3.86 8.78
CA THR A 14 0.69 4.14 7.37
C THR A 14 1.89 4.74 6.64
N LEU A 15 2.60 5.68 7.27
CA LEU A 15 3.82 6.28 6.69
C LEU A 15 4.95 5.27 6.43
N LEU A 16 5.01 4.18 7.18
CA LEU A 16 6.02 3.12 7.01
C LEU A 16 5.57 2.07 5.98
N VAL A 17 4.28 1.72 5.98
CA VAL A 17 3.73 0.65 5.13
C VAL A 17 3.55 1.11 3.69
N VAL A 18 3.19 2.37 3.47
CA VAL A 18 3.04 2.95 2.13
C VAL A 18 4.30 2.77 1.27
N PRO A 19 5.51 3.20 1.68
CA PRO A 19 6.70 3.01 0.86
C PRO A 19 7.05 1.53 0.64
N ILE A 20 6.80 0.66 1.63
CA ILE A 20 7.02 -0.78 1.52
C ILE A 20 6.07 -1.40 0.47
N SER A 21 4.78 -1.06 0.54
CA SER A 21 3.76 -1.57 -0.38
C SER A 21 4.02 -1.12 -1.82
N ILE A 22 4.41 0.15 -2.02
CA ILE A 22 4.83 0.69 -3.32
C ILE A 22 6.08 -0.07 -3.82
N GLY A 23 7.08 -0.25 -2.95
CA GLY A 23 8.32 -0.97 -3.28
C GLY A 23 8.04 -2.40 -3.76
N MET A 24 7.22 -3.16 -3.02
CA MET A 24 6.81 -4.51 -3.41
C MET A 24 6.00 -4.52 -4.72
N GLY A 25 5.06 -3.59 -4.88
CA GLY A 25 4.29 -3.46 -6.12
C GLY A 25 5.18 -3.21 -7.34
N LEU A 26 6.19 -2.34 -7.20
CA LEU A 26 7.18 -2.07 -8.24
C LEU A 26 8.08 -3.29 -8.51
N LEU A 27 8.53 -4.00 -7.48
CA LEU A 27 9.33 -5.23 -7.62
C LEU A 27 8.54 -6.32 -8.37
N ILE A 28 7.27 -6.52 -8.04
CA ILE A 28 6.44 -7.51 -8.74
C ILE A 28 6.16 -7.07 -10.18
N ASN A 29 5.87 -5.80 -10.42
CA ASN A 29 5.78 -5.29 -11.78
C ASN A 29 7.09 -5.50 -12.54
N TRP A 30 8.24 -5.27 -11.91
CA TRP A 30 9.54 -5.46 -12.54
C TRP A 30 9.79 -6.92 -12.95
N LYS A 31 9.37 -7.88 -12.12
CA LYS A 31 9.49 -9.33 -12.41
C LYS A 31 8.47 -9.82 -13.43
N THR A 32 7.23 -9.35 -13.36
CA THR A 32 6.11 -9.87 -14.17
C THR A 32 5.84 -9.08 -15.44
N ASN A 33 6.41 -7.87 -15.59
CA ASN A 33 6.08 -6.89 -16.63
C ASN A 33 4.60 -6.46 -16.65
N LYS A 34 3.82 -6.78 -15.61
CA LYS A 34 2.40 -6.47 -15.54
C LYS A 34 2.18 -5.34 -14.54
N ILE A 35 1.90 -4.16 -15.07
CA ILE A 35 1.66 -2.94 -14.29
C ILE A 35 0.45 -3.12 -13.35
N LEU A 36 -0.65 -3.68 -13.87
CA LEU A 36 -1.86 -3.98 -13.10
C LEU A 36 -1.57 -4.89 -11.90
N VAL A 37 -0.69 -5.89 -12.07
CA VAL A 37 -0.33 -6.80 -10.98
C VAL A 37 0.44 -6.06 -9.88
N GLY A 38 1.34 -5.14 -10.24
CA GLY A 38 2.05 -4.33 -9.25
C GLY A 38 1.12 -3.44 -8.40
N VAL A 39 0.12 -2.83 -9.04
CA VAL A 39 -0.89 -2.02 -8.34
C VAL A 39 -1.77 -2.88 -7.42
N LEU A 40 -2.24 -4.03 -7.91
CA LEU A 40 -3.04 -4.96 -7.09
C LEU A 40 -2.26 -5.47 -5.88
N VAL A 41 -0.97 -5.76 -6.04
CA VAL A 41 -0.10 -6.20 -4.95
C VAL A 41 0.07 -5.10 -3.91
N GLN A 42 0.33 -3.87 -4.35
CA GLN A 42 0.44 -2.72 -3.43
C GLN A 42 -0.86 -2.53 -2.63
N LEU A 43 -2.03 -2.64 -3.29
CA LEU A 43 -3.32 -2.52 -2.63
C LEU A 43 -3.58 -3.69 -1.66
N ALA A 44 -3.27 -4.92 -2.07
CA ALA A 44 -3.41 -6.10 -1.23
C ALA A 44 -2.55 -6.02 0.04
N ILE A 45 -1.31 -5.53 -0.06
CA ILE A 45 -0.43 -5.35 1.10
C ILE A 45 -1.01 -4.32 2.07
N ASN A 46 -1.52 -3.18 1.58
CA ASN A 46 -2.13 -2.18 2.45
C ASN A 46 -3.37 -2.71 3.17
N MET A 47 -4.24 -3.44 2.46
CA MET A 47 -5.43 -4.06 3.07
C MET A 47 -5.07 -5.14 4.09
N LEU A 48 -4.12 -6.03 3.77
CA LEU A 48 -3.62 -7.05 4.70
C LEU A 48 -3.00 -6.41 5.94
N PHE A 49 -2.28 -5.31 5.75
CA PHE A 49 -1.66 -4.57 6.83
C PHE A 49 -2.72 -3.94 7.74
N ASP A 50 -3.71 -3.27 7.18
CA ASP A 50 -4.78 -2.66 7.96
C ASP A 50 -5.61 -3.72 8.69
N LEU A 51 -5.92 -4.86 8.05
CA LEU A 51 -6.56 -5.99 8.71
C LEU A 51 -5.75 -6.51 9.89
N TRP A 52 -4.44 -6.67 9.73
CA TRP A 52 -3.56 -7.13 10.79
C TRP A 52 -3.44 -6.11 11.93
N PHE A 53 -3.21 -4.84 11.59
CA PHE A 53 -3.01 -3.79 12.58
C PHE A 53 -4.28 -3.47 13.37
N TRP A 54 -5.39 -3.24 12.68
CA TRP A 54 -6.67 -2.97 13.33
C TRP A 54 -7.22 -4.18 14.06
N GLY A 55 -7.08 -5.39 13.50
CA GLY A 55 -7.52 -6.62 14.16
C GLY A 55 -6.68 -7.02 15.37
N TYR A 56 -5.41 -6.62 15.44
CA TYR A 56 -4.53 -6.96 16.57
C TYR A 56 -4.54 -5.90 17.68
N PHE A 57 -4.56 -4.61 17.32
CA PHE A 57 -4.40 -3.51 18.28
C PHE A 57 -5.71 -2.84 18.70
N TYR A 58 -6.81 -3.04 17.96
CA TYR A 58 -8.11 -2.41 18.21
C TYR A 58 -9.22 -3.46 18.31
N GLU A 59 -10.33 -3.12 18.97
CA GLU A 59 -11.44 -4.05 19.22
C GLU A 59 -12.09 -4.58 17.93
N GLU A 60 -12.67 -5.78 18.03
CA GLU A 60 -13.37 -6.44 16.92
C GLU A 60 -14.46 -5.52 16.34
N GLY A 61 -14.36 -5.19 15.05
CA GLY A 61 -15.32 -4.35 14.32
C GLY A 61 -14.84 -2.93 13.97
N MET A 62 -13.79 -2.42 14.63
CA MET A 62 -13.21 -1.10 14.30
C MET A 62 -12.53 -1.07 12.93
N TYR A 63 -12.07 -2.23 12.43
CA TYR A 63 -11.44 -2.36 11.12
C TYR A 63 -12.41 -2.06 9.95
N SER A 64 -13.70 -2.44 10.07
CA SER A 64 -14.68 -2.18 9.01
C SER A 64 -15.03 -0.71 8.88
N GLU A 65 -15.04 0.05 9.97
CA GLU A 65 -15.34 1.48 9.88
C GLU A 65 -14.14 2.27 9.32
N GLN A 66 -12.93 1.88 9.71
CA GLN A 66 -11.71 2.58 9.29
C GLN A 66 -11.32 2.33 7.82
N ILE A 67 -11.48 1.09 7.32
CA ILE A 67 -11.09 0.71 5.94
C ILE A 67 -11.98 1.40 4.90
N PHE A 68 -13.26 1.62 5.23
CA PHE A 68 -14.23 2.23 4.31
C PHE A 68 -14.41 3.74 4.52
N THR A 69 -13.59 4.37 5.37
CA THR A 69 -13.58 5.83 5.51
C THR A 69 -13.07 6.49 4.22
N PHE A 70 -13.66 7.64 3.86
CA PHE A 70 -13.31 8.40 2.67
C PHE A 70 -11.81 8.72 2.60
N ASP A 71 -11.20 9.09 3.73
CA ASP A 71 -9.78 9.43 3.82
C ASP A 71 -8.87 8.24 3.47
N THR A 72 -9.20 7.05 3.97
CA THR A 72 -8.45 5.80 3.71
C THR A 72 -8.56 5.40 2.23
N LEU A 73 -9.78 5.43 1.68
CA LEU A 73 -10.02 5.13 0.27
C LEU A 73 -9.32 6.13 -0.65
N PHE A 74 -9.39 7.42 -0.32
CA PHE A 74 -8.70 8.46 -1.07
C PHE A 74 -7.19 8.24 -1.08
N MET A 75 -6.59 7.94 0.08
CA MET A 75 -5.17 7.59 0.19
C MET A 75 -4.80 6.38 -0.66
N TYR A 76 -5.58 5.30 -0.61
CA TYR A 76 -5.35 4.11 -1.42
C TYR A 76 -5.38 4.39 -2.92
N VAL A 77 -6.33 5.21 -3.39
CA VAL A 77 -6.41 5.63 -4.80
C VAL A 77 -5.19 6.45 -5.18
N CYS A 78 -4.77 7.42 -4.35
CA CYS A 78 -3.57 8.21 -4.58
C CYS A 78 -2.30 7.34 -4.67
N PHE A 79 -2.10 6.41 -3.74
CA PHE A 79 -0.92 5.54 -3.74
C PHE A 79 -0.95 4.51 -4.88
N SER A 80 -2.13 4.00 -5.24
CA SER A 80 -2.32 3.15 -6.42
C SER A 80 -1.95 3.91 -7.70
N GLY A 81 -2.39 5.16 -7.82
CA GLY A 81 -2.05 6.06 -8.92
C GLY A 81 -0.55 6.33 -9.01
N LEU A 82 0.12 6.61 -7.88
CA LEU A 82 1.58 6.78 -7.83
C LEU A 82 2.32 5.50 -8.24
N THR A 83 1.91 4.35 -7.71
CA THR A 83 2.49 3.03 -8.06
C THR A 83 2.34 2.76 -9.55
N TRP A 84 1.20 3.13 -10.14
CA TRP A 84 0.94 3.02 -11.57
C TRP A 84 1.85 3.93 -12.40
N ILE A 85 1.99 5.21 -12.04
CA ILE A 85 2.86 6.17 -12.73
C ILE A 85 4.32 5.71 -12.70
N LEU A 86 4.81 5.30 -11.52
CA LEU A 86 6.16 4.78 -11.34
C LEU A 86 6.37 3.50 -12.17
N SER A 87 5.39 2.62 -12.17
CA SER A 87 5.38 1.38 -12.95
C SER A 87 5.45 1.62 -14.47
N VAL A 88 4.70 2.60 -14.98
CA VAL A 88 4.77 3.03 -16.39
C VAL A 88 6.15 3.61 -16.71
N GLY A 89 6.69 4.46 -15.82
CA GLY A 89 8.02 5.03 -15.97
C GLY A 89 9.14 3.99 -16.05
N LEU A 90 9.11 2.98 -15.17
CA LEU A 90 10.04 1.85 -15.18
C LEU A 90 9.94 1.04 -16.47
N ARG A 91 8.72 0.78 -16.95
CA ARG A 91 8.50 0.05 -18.20
C ARG A 91 9.06 0.80 -19.42
N LYS A 92 8.81 2.11 -19.52
CA LYS A 92 9.35 2.95 -20.61
C LYS A 92 10.88 2.94 -20.63
N LYS A 93 11.53 3.06 -19.46
CA LYS A 93 13.00 2.95 -19.36
C LYS A 93 13.53 1.60 -19.82
N ARG A 94 12.80 0.51 -19.56
CA ARG A 94 13.18 -0.85 -19.97
C ARG A 94 13.13 -1.03 -21.48
N VAL A 95 12.06 -0.57 -22.14
CA VAL A 95 11.92 -0.65 -23.62
C VAL A 95 13.05 0.10 -24.30
N LYS A 96 13.36 1.33 -23.87
CA LYS A 96 14.45 2.14 -24.41
C LYS A 96 15.86 1.55 -24.23
N LYS A 97 16.05 0.59 -23.30
CA LYS A 97 17.33 -0.10 -23.10
C LYS A 97 17.50 -1.32 -24.01
N MET A 98 16.44 -1.79 -24.66
CA MET A 98 16.45 -2.96 -25.55
C MET A 98 16.43 -2.58 -27.04
N GLU A 99 16.25 -1.30 -27.36
CA GLU A 99 16.50 -0.67 -28.67
C GLU A 99 17.95 -0.16 -28.73
#